data_AF-A0A1H7C3X5-F1
#
_entry.id   AF-A0A1H7C3X5-F1
#
_cell.length_a   1.000
_cell.length_b   1.000
_cell.length_c   1.000
_cell.angle_alpha   90.00
_cell.angle_beta   90.00
_cell.angle_gamma   90.00
#
_symmetry.space_group_name_H-M   'P 1'
#
loop_
_entity.id
_entity.type
_entity.pdbx_description
1 polymer ?
#
loop_
_entity_poly.entity_id
_entity_poly.type
_entity_poly.pdbx_seq_one_letter_code
_entity_poly.pdbx_strand_id
1 'polypeptide(L)' 'MEKILVVVAGGIGVIIGVLMITHRASLAKLMSGAQRSTFGTVGDRVAARPSQGMLAVVGAGAILIGAAIIVLVLTRA' A
#
# COMPACT_ATOMS: atom_id res chain seq x y z
N MET A 1 -10.17 -9.75 22.53
CA MET A 1 -10.44 -10.06 21.10
C MET A 1 -10.30 -8.81 20.24
N GLU A 2 -11.04 -7.75 20.49
CA GLU A 2 -11.01 -6.51 19.68
C GLU A 2 -9.63 -5.84 19.59
N LYS A 3 -8.94 -5.63 20.73
CA LYS A 3 -7.56 -5.08 20.74
C LYS A 3 -6.57 -5.91 19.91
N ILE A 4 -6.72 -7.24 19.88
CA ILE A 4 -5.84 -8.14 19.12
C ILE A 4 -6.08 -7.96 17.61
N LEU A 5 -7.34 -7.89 17.18
CA LEU A 5 -7.69 -7.66 15.78
C LEU A 5 -7.18 -6.31 15.27
N VAL A 6 -7.24 -5.27 16.10
CA VAL A 6 -6.74 -3.92 15.75
C VAL A 6 -5.22 -3.91 15.60
N VAL A 7 -4.48 -4.60 16.47
CA VAL A 7 -3.02 -4.73 16.36
C VAL A 7 -2.62 -5.53 15.11
N VAL A 8 -3.34 -6.61 14.81
CA VAL A 8 -3.12 -7.42 13.60
C VAL A 8 -3.38 -6.57 12.35
N ALA A 9 -4.48 -5.81 12.32
CA ALA A 9 -4.79 -4.91 11.21
C ALA A 9 -3.71 -3.82 11.02
N GLY A 10 -3.22 -3.24 12.13
CA GLY A 10 -2.10 -2.28 12.11
C GLY A 10 -0.82 -2.91 11.54
N GLY A 11 -0.47 -4.12 11.97
CA GLY A 11 0.69 -4.86 11.47
C GLY A 11 0.61 -5.18 9.98
N ILE A 12 -0.57 -5.62 9.50
CA ILE A 12 -0.82 -5.87 8.08
C ILE A 12 -0.63 -4.57 7.27
N GLY A 13 -1.14 -3.45 7.76
CA GLY A 13 -0.97 -2.14 7.12
C GLY A 13 0.50 -1.74 6.95
N VAL A 14 1.33 -1.96 7.98
CA VAL A 14 2.78 -1.73 7.91
C VAL A 14 3.44 -2.64 6.87
N ILE A 15 3.13 -3.94 6.88
CA ILE A 15 3.72 -4.91 5.95
C ILE A 15 3.38 -4.54 4.50
N ILE A 16 2.12 -4.20 4.23
CA ILE A 16 1.68 -3.76 2.89
C ILE A 16 2.45 -2.50 2.48
N GLY A 17 2.57 -1.51 3.36
CA GLY A 17 3.32 -0.29 3.07
C GLY A 17 4.79 -0.54 2.77
N VAL A 18 5.45 -1.44 3.51
CA VAL A 18 6.84 -1.85 3.24
C VAL A 18 6.95 -2.52 1.87
N LEU A 19 6.07 -3.48 1.54
CA LEU A 19 6.04 -4.15 0.25
C LEU A 19 5.82 -3.17 -0.90
N MET A 20 4.97 -2.16 -0.71
CA MET A 20 4.74 -1.11 -1.70
C MET A 20 6.00 -0.29 -1.98
N ILE A 21 6.87 -0.05 -0.98
CA ILE A 21 8.11 0.71 -1.14
C ILE A 21 9.22 -0.16 -1.76
N THR A 22 9.43 -1.37 -1.24
CA THR A 22 10.52 -2.26 -1.68
C THR A 22 10.24 -2.88 -3.04
N HIS A 23 9.00 -3.31 -3.29
CA HIS A 23 8.60 -3.93 -4.55
C HIS A 23 7.84 -2.97 -5.49
N ARG A 24 7.99 -1.65 -5.31
CA ARG A 24 7.32 -0.61 -6.11
C ARG A 24 7.39 -0.85 -7.62
N ALA A 25 8.53 -1.30 -8.14
CA ALA A 25 8.72 -1.54 -9.56
C ALA A 25 7.95 -2.77 -10.05
N SER A 26 7.88 -3.82 -9.24
CA SER A 26 7.11 -5.03 -9.55
C SER A 26 5.61 -4.75 -9.49
N LEU A 27 5.16 -4.01 -8.47
CA LEU A 27 3.77 -3.58 -8.32
C LEU A 27 3.32 -2.63 -9.44
N ALA A 28 4.17 -1.69 -9.85
CA ALA A 28 3.89 -0.84 -11.00
C ALA A 28 3.70 -1.66 -12.28
N LYS A 29 4.57 -2.65 -12.51
CA LYS A 29 4.45 -3.59 -13.65
C LYS A 29 3.16 -4.40 -13.58
N LEU A 30 2.84 -4.94 -12.40
CA LEU A 30 1.62 -5.72 -12.20
C LEU A 30 0.36 -4.87 -12.43
N MET A 31 0.32 -3.64 -11.90
CA MET A 31 -0.78 -2.72 -12.14
C MET A 31 -0.89 -2.32 -13.61
N SER A 32 0.22 -2.10 -14.31
CA SER A 32 0.18 -1.82 -15.75
C SER A 32 -0.38 -3.00 -16.54
N GLY A 33 0.00 -4.24 -16.19
CA GLY A 33 -0.53 -5.45 -16.81
C GLY A 33 -2.02 -5.65 -16.51
N ALA A 34 -2.43 -5.41 -15.27
CA ALA A 34 -3.84 -5.48 -14.85
C ALA A 34 -4.69 -4.41 -15.55
N GLN A 35 -4.23 -3.16 -15.59
CA GLN A 35 -4.95 -2.07 -16.27
C GLN A 35 -5.03 -2.32 -17.78
N ARG A 36 -3.98 -2.83 -18.42
CA ARG A 36 -4.02 -3.24 -19.83
C ARG A 36 -5.01 -4.38 -20.06
N SER A 37 -5.04 -5.37 -19.17
CA SER A 37 -5.96 -6.52 -19.27
C SER A 37 -7.43 -6.10 -19.09
N THR A 38 -7.71 -5.20 -18.16
CA THR A 38 -9.08 -4.78 -17.83
C THR A 38 -9.60 -3.66 -18.73
N PHE A 39 -8.76 -2.72 -19.14
CA PHE A 39 -9.18 -1.49 -19.85
C PHE A 39 -8.57 -1.34 -21.26
N GLY A 40 -7.86 -2.35 -21.76
CA GLY A 40 -7.22 -2.32 -23.08
C GLY A 40 -6.26 -1.14 -23.24
N THR A 41 -6.25 -0.51 -24.42
CA THR A 41 -5.35 0.61 -24.77
C THR A 41 -5.58 1.87 -23.91
N VAL A 42 -6.77 2.04 -23.33
CA VAL A 42 -7.06 3.14 -22.39
C VAL A 42 -6.33 2.90 -21.07
N GLY A 43 -6.24 1.65 -20.63
CA GLY A 43 -5.46 1.22 -19.48
C GLY A 43 -3.98 1.56 -19.59
N ASP A 44 -3.38 1.39 -20.77
CA ASP A 44 -1.96 1.75 -21.02
C ASP A 44 -1.69 3.25 -20.81
N ARG A 45 -2.62 4.14 -21.19
CA ARG A 45 -2.45 5.60 -21.00
C ARG A 45 -2.51 6.02 -19.54
N VAL A 46 -3.31 5.32 -18.73
CA VAL A 46 -3.41 5.55 -17.29
C VAL A 46 -2.22 4.92 -16.57
N ALA A 47 -1.84 3.71 -16.96
CA ALA A 47 -0.70 2.95 -16.45
C ALA A 47 0.67 3.54 -16.83
N ALA A 48 0.74 4.43 -17.82
CA ALA A 48 1.95 5.17 -18.15
C ALA A 48 2.24 6.33 -17.17
N ARG A 49 1.29 6.67 -16.29
CA ARG A 49 1.38 7.80 -15.35
C ARG A 49 1.61 7.48 -13.86
N PRO A 50 1.68 6.24 -13.34
CA PRO A 50 2.08 6.02 -11.96
C PRO A 50 3.58 6.35 -11.88
N SER A 51 3.89 7.57 -11.45
CA SER A 51 5.26 7.93 -11.09
C SER A 51 5.69 6.99 -9.96
N GLN A 52 6.90 6.44 -10.05
CA GLN A 52 7.43 5.58 -8.98
C GLN A 52 7.41 6.27 -7.60
N GLY A 53 7.40 7.61 -7.59
CA GLY A 53 7.20 8.42 -6.40
C GLY A 53 5.81 8.26 -5.77
N MET A 54 4.75 8.10 -6.55
CA MET A 54 3.38 7.94 -6.03
C MET A 54 3.22 6.65 -5.21
N LEU A 55 3.76 5.53 -5.69
CA LEU A 55 3.75 4.26 -4.94
C LEU A 55 4.56 4.34 -3.64
N ALA A 56 5.69 5.06 -3.66
CA ALA A 56 6.49 5.28 -2.46
C ALA A 56 5.75 6.15 -1.43
N VAL A 57 5.05 7.20 -1.87
CA VAL A 57 4.23 8.06 -1.00
C VAL A 57 3.06 7.29 -0.40
N VAL A 58 2.34 6.51 -1.21
CA VAL A 58 1.23 5.68 -0.73
C VAL A 58 1.73 4.61 0.24
N GLY A 59 2.85 3.96 -0.06
CA GLY A 59 3.48 2.99 0.83
C GLY A 59 3.91 3.60 2.16
N ALA A 60 4.53 4.79 2.13
CA ALA A 60 4.91 5.51 3.35
C ALA A 60 3.68 5.91 4.18
N GLY A 61 2.60 6.37 3.53
CA GLY A 61 1.32 6.65 4.19
C GLY A 61 0.74 5.42 4.88
N ALA A 62 0.75 4.26 4.22
CA ALA A 62 0.28 3.01 4.81
C ALA A 62 1.10 2.59 6.04
N ILE A 63 2.42 2.76 6.01
CA ILE A 63 3.30 2.52 7.16
C ILE A 63 2.93 3.45 8.33
N LEU A 64 2.78 4.75 8.06
CA LEU A 64 2.45 5.74 9.09
C LEU A 64 1.09 5.47 9.74
N ILE A 65 0.07 5.10 8.94
CA ILE A 65 -1.26 4.74 9.46
C ILE A 65 -1.18 3.48 10.33
N GLY A 66 -0.50 2.44 9.86
CA GLY A 66 -0.33 1.20 10.63
C GLY A 66 0.42 1.43 11.95
N ALA A 67 1.50 2.21 11.90
CA ALA A 67 2.26 2.60 13.09
C ALA A 67 1.42 3.43 14.07
N ALA A 68 0.65 4.40 13.57
CA ALA A 68 -0.22 5.23 14.39
C ALA A 68 -1.27 4.38 15.13
N ILE A 69 -1.90 3.41 14.46
CA ILE A 69 -2.87 2.49 15.07
C ILE A 69 -2.21 1.68 16.21
N ILE A 70 -1.01 1.15 15.97
CA ILE A 70 -0.27 0.39 16.99
C ILE A 70 0.05 1.27 18.20
N VAL A 71 0.55 2.48 17.99
CA VAL A 71 0.84 3.44 19.07
C VAL A 71 -0.44 3.81 19.84
N LEU A 72 -1.56 4.02 19.15
CA LEU A 72 -2.84 4.37 19.76
C LEU A 72 -3.36 3.23 20.64
N VAL A 73 -3.16 1.97 20.24
CA VAL A 73 -3.50 0.80 21.07
C VAL A 73 -2.58 0.69 22.28
N LEU A 74 -1.27 0.91 22.13
CA LEU A 74 -0.30 0.83 23.22
C LEU A 74 -0.46 1.95 24.25
N THR A 75 -0.86 3.15 23.82
CA THR A 75 -1.04 4.33 24.69
C THR A 75 -2.41 4.39 25.35
N ARG A 76 -3.44 3.77 24.76
CA ARG A 76 -4.77 3.61 25.36
C ARG A 76 -4.96 2.23 26.03
N ALA A 77 -3.86 1.55 26.36
CA ALA A 77 -3.87 0.24 26.99
C ALA A 77 -4.43 0.31 28.42
#